data_AF-A0A7C2R652-F1
#
_entry.id   AF-A0A7C2R652-F1
#
_cell.length_a   1.000
_cell.length_b   1.000
_cell.length_c   1.000
_cell.angle_alpha   90.00
_cell.angle_beta   90.00
_cell.angle_gamma   90.00
#
_symmetry.space_group_name_H-M   'P 1'
#
loop_
_entity.id
_entity.type
_entity.pdbx_description
1 polymer ?
#
loop_
_entity_poly.entity_id
_entity_poly.type
_entity_poly.pdbx_seq_one_letter_code
_entity_poly.pdbx_strand_id
1 'polypeptide(L)'
;MPDLSFLLVQALNGLASASSLFIISAGLTLVFGVTRIVNFAHGSFYMLGAYFAVSILPRLLEVWTSFPMFLAGVLLAALGVGALGVVMELVLLRRIYRVPELFQLLATFGVVLAVQDLVVKVWGPLDILGPRAPGLRHAVDILGHRFPAYELFLIAMGPLVLGLLWLLMHRTRYGVLVRAATQDREMVAALGVNQALLFTATLFLGTALAGLGGALQTPRLPANPHMDLSVIAETFVVTVVGGLGSVPGAFLASLLIGLLQAFGILVFPKITLVLVFLLMALVLMVRPWGLMGRPEAGHGRVVQPEGILALRRLGRRERLALGGLGALVAALPLIGDAYLVKVGIEVVCFALAAFSLQLLIGVGGIVSFGHAAYFGLGAYAAGLLVTKLGLGMLPALVAAPLLAGLGAALFGFFVVRLSGIYLAMLTLAFAQIVYAVAFQWVELTGGDNGVVGVWPSPWAASREVYYWLVLVLAGAAIWMLRRGIHAPFGYTLRAARDSTARADAVGIDVRTHRWLAFTVAGAAAGLAGALFAFAKGSIDPTLISIPMSVDLLVMILAGGVQTVAGPLVGAAFFHSVKDFLIPLTDLWHLLLGLAIIALVLAFPRGIAGGVSGAAAALAGSRAPAAGARGSAP
;
A
#
# COMPACT_ATOMS: atom_id res chain seq x y z
N MET A 1 13.99 26.37 29.04
CA MET A 1 13.95 24.92 28.81
C MET A 1 12.56 24.44 29.18
N PRO A 2 11.98 23.44 28.50
CA PRO A 2 10.69 22.89 28.91
C PRO A 2 10.79 22.42 30.37
N ASP A 3 9.89 22.92 31.21
CA ASP A 3 9.80 22.50 32.61
C ASP A 3 9.43 21.00 32.68
N LEU A 4 9.86 20.30 33.74
CA LEU A 4 9.62 18.86 33.91
C LEU A 4 8.12 18.54 33.89
N SER A 5 7.31 19.46 34.43
CA SER A 5 5.84 19.41 34.40
C SER A 5 5.31 19.31 32.96
N PHE A 6 5.83 20.14 32.04
CA PHE A 6 5.45 20.15 30.64
C PHE A 6 5.90 18.88 29.91
N LEU A 7 7.12 18.42 30.14
CA LEU A 7 7.62 17.18 29.54
C LEU A 7 6.78 15.96 29.95
N LEU A 8 6.33 15.93 31.21
CA LEU A 8 5.45 14.87 31.70
C LEU A 8 4.08 14.91 31.02
N VAL A 9 3.46 16.08 30.91
CA VAL A 9 2.18 16.25 30.19
C VAL A 9 2.30 15.84 28.72
N GLN A 10 3.41 16.20 28.08
CA GLN A 10 3.68 15.80 26.69
C GLN A 10 3.85 14.28 26.57
N ALA A 11 4.53 13.64 27.53
CA ALA A 11 4.63 12.19 27.58
C ALA A 11 3.25 11.53 27.75
N LEU A 12 2.38 12.08 28.61
CA LEU A 12 1.01 11.57 28.79
C LEU A 12 0.19 11.65 27.49
N ASN A 13 0.28 12.75 26.75
CA ASN A 13 -0.36 12.86 25.43
C ASN A 13 0.19 11.80 24.45
N GLY A 14 1.51 11.61 24.44
CA GLY A 14 2.16 10.55 23.66
C GLY A 14 1.66 9.15 24.03
N LEU A 15 1.45 8.87 25.32
CA LEU A 15 0.87 7.61 25.80
C LEU A 15 -0.60 7.43 25.37
N ALA A 16 -1.41 8.50 25.39
CA ALA A 16 -2.80 8.45 24.94
C ALA A 16 -2.90 8.10 23.45
N SER A 17 -2.04 8.72 22.63
CA SER A 17 -1.92 8.43 21.20
C SER A 17 -1.36 7.02 20.95
N ALA A 18 -0.36 6.58 21.73
CA ALA A 18 0.20 5.23 21.69
C ALA A 18 -0.83 4.13 21.99
N SER A 19 -1.72 4.36 22.96
CA SER A 19 -2.79 3.40 23.29
C SER A 19 -3.79 3.25 22.16
N SER A 20 -4.16 4.34 21.46
CA SER A 20 -5.06 4.24 20.32
C SER A 20 -4.40 3.52 19.13
N LEU A 21 -3.17 3.88 18.80
CA LEU A 21 -2.36 3.21 17.78
C LEU A 21 -2.15 1.72 18.10
N PHE A 22 -1.96 1.37 19.38
CA PHE A 22 -1.85 -0.01 19.82
C PHE A 22 -3.10 -0.81 19.52
N ILE A 23 -4.29 -0.30 19.88
CA ILE A 23 -5.56 -1.05 19.76
C ILE A 23 -5.80 -1.46 18.31
N ILE A 24 -5.61 -0.55 17.35
CA ILE A 24 -5.75 -0.89 15.93
C ILE A 24 -4.64 -1.84 15.44
N SER A 25 -3.39 -1.59 15.86
CA SER A 25 -2.22 -2.38 15.43
C SER A 25 -2.20 -3.78 16.00
N ALA A 26 -2.74 -3.98 17.20
CA ALA A 26 -2.93 -5.29 17.79
C ALA A 26 -3.87 -6.14 16.93
N GLY A 27 -4.94 -5.53 16.41
CA GLY A 27 -5.85 -6.20 15.47
C GLY A 27 -5.13 -6.65 14.18
N LEU A 28 -4.37 -5.75 13.56
CA LEU A 28 -3.61 -6.07 12.35
C LEU A 28 -2.54 -7.14 12.60
N THR A 29 -1.85 -7.04 13.73
CA THR A 29 -0.81 -7.99 14.18
C THR A 29 -1.39 -9.39 14.38
N LEU A 30 -2.58 -9.50 14.99
CA LEU A 30 -3.27 -10.77 15.19
C LEU A 30 -3.69 -11.42 13.87
N VAL A 31 -4.34 -10.65 12.99
CA VAL A 31 -4.76 -11.11 11.67
C VAL A 31 -3.55 -11.60 10.89
N PHE A 32 -2.50 -10.77 10.81
CA PHE A 32 -1.28 -11.11 10.11
C PHE A 32 -0.61 -12.35 10.71
N GLY A 33 -0.53 -12.46 12.03
CA GLY A 33 0.14 -13.59 12.69
C GLY A 33 -0.40 -14.94 12.23
N VAL A 34 -1.70 -15.03 11.99
CA VAL A 34 -2.37 -16.27 11.57
C VAL A 34 -2.43 -16.43 10.06
N THR A 35 -2.80 -15.39 9.32
CA THR A 35 -3.03 -15.49 7.87
C THR A 35 -1.74 -15.32 7.06
N ARG A 36 -0.77 -14.55 7.58
CA ARG A 36 0.39 -13.99 6.88
C ARG A 36 0.03 -13.09 5.70
N ILE A 37 -1.12 -12.41 5.80
CA ILE A 37 -1.65 -11.55 4.75
C ILE A 37 -1.70 -10.14 5.27
N VAL A 38 -1.06 -9.24 4.53
CA VAL A 38 -1.16 -7.80 4.77
C VAL A 38 -2.54 -7.36 4.27
N ASN A 39 -3.36 -6.73 5.11
CA ASN A 39 -4.73 -6.35 4.78
C ASN A 39 -4.87 -4.83 4.74
N PHE A 40 -4.92 -4.22 3.55
CA PHE A 40 -5.08 -2.76 3.42
C PHE A 40 -6.44 -2.27 3.91
N ALA A 41 -7.49 -3.10 3.85
CA ALA A 41 -8.82 -2.75 4.34
C ALA A 41 -8.90 -2.60 5.86
N HIS A 42 -7.83 -2.93 6.61
CA HIS A 42 -7.80 -2.79 8.07
C HIS A 42 -7.98 -1.33 8.53
N GLY A 43 -7.45 -0.36 7.77
CA GLY A 43 -7.72 1.07 8.01
C GLY A 43 -9.18 1.43 7.79
N SER A 44 -9.82 0.85 6.78
CA SER A 44 -11.23 1.09 6.49
C SER A 44 -12.15 0.52 7.58
N PHE A 45 -11.74 -0.56 8.27
CA PHE A 45 -12.45 -1.05 9.46
C PHE A 45 -12.35 -0.08 10.66
N TYR A 46 -11.21 0.58 10.84
CA TYR A 46 -11.07 1.65 11.82
C TYR A 46 -11.98 2.84 11.47
N MET A 47 -12.01 3.26 10.21
CA MET A 47 -12.89 4.32 9.73
C MET A 47 -14.37 3.97 9.95
N LEU A 48 -14.78 2.76 9.56
CA LEU A 48 -16.14 2.27 9.81
C LEU A 48 -16.48 2.23 11.30
N GLY A 49 -15.52 1.94 12.18
CA GLY A 49 -15.70 2.03 13.64
C GLY A 49 -16.02 3.45 14.11
N ALA A 50 -15.33 4.45 13.57
CA ALA A 50 -15.62 5.85 13.84
C ALA A 50 -17.01 6.25 13.32
N TYR A 51 -17.35 5.89 12.07
CA TYR A 51 -18.65 6.21 11.47
C TYR A 51 -19.83 5.49 12.17
N PHE A 52 -19.64 4.24 12.58
CA PHE A 52 -20.62 3.51 13.38
C PHE A 52 -20.80 4.16 14.75
N ALA A 53 -19.72 4.58 15.41
CA ALA A 53 -19.79 5.26 16.70
C ALA A 53 -20.54 6.60 16.61
N VAL A 54 -20.27 7.45 15.61
CA VAL A 54 -21.00 8.73 15.44
C VAL A 54 -22.48 8.53 15.09
N SER A 55 -22.86 7.38 14.53
CA SER A 55 -24.27 7.05 14.28
C SER A 55 -24.99 6.42 15.48
N ILE A 56 -24.31 5.58 16.25
CA ILE A 56 -24.89 4.82 17.36
C ILE A 56 -24.91 5.64 18.64
N LEU A 57 -23.81 6.33 18.97
CA LEU A 57 -23.65 6.99 20.26
C LEU A 57 -24.67 8.10 20.54
N PRO A 58 -24.99 9.01 19.60
CA PRO A 58 -25.99 10.05 19.86
C PRO A 58 -27.34 9.46 20.25
N ARG A 59 -27.79 8.43 19.53
CA ARG A 59 -29.08 7.75 19.77
C ARG A 59 -29.11 7.03 21.12
N LEU A 60 -28.02 6.36 21.51
CA LEU A 60 -27.95 5.69 22.81
C LEU A 60 -27.86 6.67 23.99
N LEU A 61 -27.13 7.78 23.81
CA LEU A 61 -26.96 8.79 24.84
C LEU A 61 -28.20 9.66 25.04
N GLU A 62 -29.07 9.77 24.03
CA GLU A 62 -30.43 10.33 24.15
C GLU A 62 -31.31 9.48 25.07
N VAL A 63 -31.21 8.15 25.02
CA VAL A 63 -31.96 7.26 25.92
C VAL A 63 -31.47 7.39 27.35
N TRP A 64 -30.15 7.31 27.55
CA TRP A 64 -29.56 7.47 28.88
C TRP A 64 -28.14 8.02 28.82
N THR A 65 -27.96 9.27 29.24
CA THR A 65 -26.66 9.96 29.18
C THR A 65 -25.74 9.50 30.30
N SER A 66 -25.13 8.33 30.15
CA SER A 66 -24.21 7.74 31.13
C SER A 66 -22.92 7.21 30.48
N PHE A 67 -21.84 7.15 31.26
CA PHE A 67 -20.57 6.60 30.78
C PHE A 67 -20.65 5.10 30.37
N PRO A 68 -21.37 4.23 31.10
CA PRO A 68 -21.57 2.85 30.65
C PRO A 68 -22.30 2.74 29.31
N MET A 69 -23.28 3.63 29.05
CA MET A 69 -24.00 3.65 27.77
C MET A 69 -23.10 4.10 26.62
N PHE A 70 -22.20 5.05 26.87
CA PHE A 70 -21.15 5.41 25.92
C PHE A 70 -20.25 4.20 25.60
N LEU A 71 -19.78 3.48 26.63
CA LEU A 71 -18.94 2.30 26.42
C LEU A 71 -19.69 1.19 25.66
N ALA A 72 -20.97 0.97 25.97
CA ALA A 72 -21.82 0.03 25.24
C ALA A 72 -21.94 0.41 23.75
N GLY A 73 -22.14 1.69 23.43
CA GLY A 73 -22.17 2.17 22.05
C GLY A 73 -20.85 1.98 21.31
N VAL A 74 -19.73 2.24 21.98
CA VAL A 74 -18.37 1.98 21.45
C VAL A 74 -18.17 0.49 21.17
N LEU A 75 -18.56 -0.39 22.09
CA LEU A 75 -18.47 -1.84 21.93
C LEU A 75 -19.41 -2.34 20.81
N LEU A 76 -20.62 -1.82 20.70
CA LEU A 76 -21.55 -2.15 19.61
C LEU A 76 -20.99 -1.74 18.24
N ALA A 77 -20.38 -0.56 18.14
CA ALA A 77 -19.69 -0.13 16.93
C ALA A 77 -18.54 -1.11 16.57
N ALA A 78 -17.70 -1.46 17.55
CA ALA A 78 -16.61 -2.43 17.37
C ALA A 78 -17.12 -3.82 16.92
N LEU A 79 -18.16 -4.35 17.55
CA LEU A 79 -18.75 -5.64 17.18
C LEU A 79 -19.41 -5.61 15.79
N GLY A 80 -20.04 -4.50 15.41
CA GLY A 80 -20.58 -4.30 14.07
C GLY A 80 -19.48 -4.35 13.00
N VAL A 81 -18.33 -3.72 13.24
CA VAL A 81 -17.15 -3.80 12.38
C VAL A 81 -16.55 -5.22 12.37
N GLY A 82 -16.55 -5.90 13.53
CA GLY A 82 -16.22 -7.32 13.66
C GLY A 82 -17.02 -8.18 12.68
N ALA A 83 -18.34 -7.99 12.66
CA ALA A 83 -19.25 -8.71 11.76
C ALA A 83 -18.98 -8.40 10.28
N LEU A 84 -18.69 -7.14 9.92
CA LEU A 84 -18.27 -6.79 8.55
C LEU A 84 -16.95 -7.47 8.16
N GLY A 85 -16.02 -7.60 9.09
CA GLY A 85 -14.81 -8.39 8.91
C GLY A 85 -15.14 -9.84 8.54
N VAL A 86 -16.06 -10.49 9.25
CA VAL A 86 -16.53 -11.84 8.92
C VAL A 86 -17.14 -11.91 7.51
N VAL A 87 -17.92 -10.91 7.11
CA VAL A 87 -18.46 -10.86 5.73
C VAL A 87 -17.32 -10.80 4.70
N MET A 88 -16.32 -9.95 4.92
CA MET A 88 -15.14 -9.87 4.05
C MET A 88 -14.37 -11.20 4.00
N GLU A 89 -14.21 -11.88 5.13
CA GLU A 89 -13.59 -13.20 5.19
C GLU A 89 -14.31 -14.22 4.30
N LEU A 90 -15.63 -14.34 4.50
CA LEU A 90 -16.45 -15.34 3.85
C LEU A 90 -16.56 -15.11 2.34
N VAL A 91 -16.72 -13.86 1.93
CA VAL A 91 -16.99 -13.49 0.54
C VAL A 91 -15.71 -13.31 -0.27
N LEU A 92 -14.65 -12.77 0.34
CA LEU A 92 -13.44 -12.39 -0.38
C LEU A 92 -12.23 -13.23 0.03
N LEU A 93 -11.77 -13.11 1.28
CA LEU A 93 -10.44 -13.61 1.68
C LEU A 93 -10.32 -15.13 1.56
N ARG A 94 -11.34 -15.88 2.00
CA ARG A 94 -11.34 -17.35 1.88
C ARG A 94 -11.15 -17.84 0.45
N ARG A 95 -11.57 -17.07 -0.55
CA ARG A 95 -11.43 -17.43 -1.98
C ARG A 95 -10.03 -17.17 -2.51
N ILE A 96 -9.26 -16.30 -1.87
CA ILE A 96 -7.97 -15.82 -2.38
C ILE A 96 -6.76 -16.22 -1.51
N TYR A 97 -6.96 -16.93 -0.40
CA TYR A 97 -5.85 -17.41 0.47
C TYR A 97 -4.80 -18.28 -0.21
N ARG A 98 -5.16 -18.97 -1.29
CA ARG A 98 -4.23 -19.80 -2.07
C ARG A 98 -3.56 -19.03 -3.21
N VAL A 99 -4.01 -17.81 -3.47
CA VAL A 99 -3.50 -16.94 -4.54
C VAL A 99 -2.28 -16.18 -3.99
N PRO A 100 -1.31 -15.79 -4.84
CA PRO A 100 -0.12 -15.11 -4.36
C PRO A 100 -0.39 -13.77 -3.65
N GLU A 101 0.55 -13.29 -2.82
CA GLU A 101 0.32 -12.20 -1.85
C GLU A 101 -0.14 -10.90 -2.53
N LEU A 102 0.44 -10.57 -3.68
CA LEU A 102 0.10 -9.38 -4.46
C LEU A 102 -1.40 -9.27 -4.76
N PHE A 103 -2.05 -10.38 -5.10
CA PHE A 103 -3.48 -10.41 -5.44
C PHE A 103 -4.35 -10.18 -4.21
N GLN A 104 -3.94 -10.72 -3.06
CA GLN A 104 -4.66 -10.55 -1.81
C GLN A 104 -4.61 -9.07 -1.38
N LEU A 105 -3.44 -8.45 -1.52
CA LEU A 105 -3.22 -7.03 -1.23
C LEU A 105 -4.10 -6.16 -2.11
N LEU A 106 -4.11 -6.44 -3.42
CA LEU A 106 -4.92 -5.69 -4.37
C LEU A 106 -6.42 -5.86 -4.12
N ALA A 107 -6.88 -7.07 -3.80
CA ALA A 107 -8.28 -7.31 -3.45
C ALA A 107 -8.69 -6.52 -2.20
N THR A 108 -7.84 -6.49 -1.17
CA THR A 108 -8.12 -5.69 0.04
C THR A 108 -8.09 -4.19 -0.23
N PHE A 109 -7.25 -3.71 -1.16
CA PHE A 109 -7.31 -2.32 -1.60
C PHE A 109 -8.59 -2.02 -2.40
N GLY A 110 -9.10 -2.96 -3.19
CA GLY A 110 -10.42 -2.83 -3.80
C GLY A 110 -11.54 -2.66 -2.77
N VAL A 111 -11.42 -3.31 -1.59
CA VAL A 111 -12.32 -3.09 -0.46
C VAL A 111 -12.15 -1.68 0.13
N VAL A 112 -10.93 -1.16 0.24
CA VAL A 112 -10.68 0.23 0.69
C VAL A 112 -11.46 1.22 -0.17
N LEU A 113 -11.29 1.15 -1.50
CA LEU A 113 -11.99 2.02 -2.46
C LEU A 113 -13.52 1.89 -2.36
N ALA A 114 -14.02 0.67 -2.21
CA ALA A 114 -15.44 0.40 -2.05
C ALA A 114 -16.02 0.99 -0.76
N VAL A 115 -15.29 0.85 0.35
CA VAL A 115 -15.72 1.37 1.65
C VAL A 115 -15.66 2.90 1.67
N GLN A 116 -14.65 3.52 1.07
CA GLN A 116 -14.50 4.97 1.00
C GLN A 116 -15.72 5.65 0.35
N ASP A 117 -16.09 5.22 -0.86
CA ASP A 117 -17.26 5.77 -1.57
C ASP A 117 -18.58 5.41 -0.85
N LEU A 118 -18.68 4.22 -0.24
CA LEU A 118 -19.87 3.85 0.53
C LEU A 118 -20.04 4.74 1.77
N VAL A 119 -18.93 5.10 2.43
CA VAL A 119 -18.95 6.02 3.56
C VAL A 119 -19.43 7.40 3.12
N VAL A 120 -18.87 7.94 2.04
CA VAL A 120 -19.31 9.22 1.48
C VAL A 120 -20.79 9.18 1.08
N LYS A 121 -21.27 8.07 0.51
CA LYS A 121 -22.67 7.89 0.13
C LYS A 121 -23.63 7.91 1.32
N VAL A 122 -23.26 7.25 2.41
CA VAL A 122 -24.15 7.05 3.57
C VAL A 122 -24.07 8.20 4.57
N TRP A 123 -22.88 8.75 4.83
CA TRP A 123 -22.65 9.80 5.83
C TRP A 123 -22.35 11.17 5.24
N GLY A 124 -22.07 11.26 3.95
CA GLY A 124 -21.62 12.49 3.29
C GLY A 124 -20.10 12.66 3.31
N PRO A 125 -19.57 13.62 2.55
CA PRO A 125 -18.13 13.89 2.44
C PRO A 125 -17.58 14.75 3.58
N LEU A 126 -18.45 15.31 4.44
CA LEU A 126 -18.07 16.23 5.50
C LEU A 126 -17.61 15.50 6.75
N ASP A 127 -16.75 16.18 7.49
CA ASP A 127 -16.27 15.73 8.80
C ASP A 127 -17.41 15.71 9.83
N ILE A 128 -17.55 14.58 10.54
CA ILE A 128 -18.58 14.40 11.57
C ILE A 128 -17.92 14.29 12.94
N LEU A 129 -18.24 15.21 13.84
CA LEU A 129 -17.77 15.19 15.22
C LEU A 129 -18.57 14.18 16.06
N GLY A 130 -17.86 13.31 16.79
CA GLY A 130 -18.48 12.38 17.72
C GLY A 130 -18.93 13.04 19.04
N PRO A 131 -19.91 12.47 19.73
CA PRO A 131 -20.33 12.97 21.03
C PRO A 131 -19.21 12.79 22.08
N ARG A 132 -19.03 13.79 22.93
CA ARG A 132 -18.07 13.72 24.04
C ARG A 132 -18.52 12.70 25.08
N ALA A 133 -17.59 11.86 25.54
CA ALA A 133 -17.84 10.85 26.58
C ALA A 133 -18.46 11.49 27.85
N PRO A 134 -19.66 11.05 28.28
CA PRO A 134 -20.28 11.51 29.52
C PRO A 134 -19.37 11.26 30.72
N GLY A 135 -19.33 12.19 31.69
CA GLY A 135 -18.48 12.07 32.88
C GLY A 135 -17.00 12.42 32.67
N LEU A 136 -16.46 12.34 31.44
CA LEU A 136 -15.04 12.61 31.12
C LEU A 136 -14.83 13.92 30.35
N ARG A 137 -15.79 14.85 30.43
CA ARG A 137 -15.74 16.14 29.73
C ARG A 137 -14.82 17.17 30.40
N HIS A 138 -14.40 16.92 31.63
CA HIS A 138 -13.59 17.84 32.43
C HIS A 138 -12.09 17.63 32.17
N ALA A 139 -11.29 18.62 32.57
CA ALA A 139 -9.85 18.50 32.67
C ALA A 139 -9.45 18.19 34.11
N VAL A 140 -8.35 17.47 34.28
CA VAL A 140 -7.70 17.20 35.56
C VAL A 140 -6.42 18.03 35.61
N ASP A 141 -6.17 18.71 36.73
CA ASP A 141 -4.92 19.45 36.92
C ASP A 141 -3.79 18.49 37.31
N ILE A 142 -2.78 18.39 36.44
CA ILE A 142 -1.57 17.57 36.65
C ILE A 142 -0.39 18.54 36.69
N LEU A 143 0.24 18.68 37.87
CA LEU A 143 1.41 19.56 38.08
C LEU A 143 1.19 21.01 37.57
N GLY A 144 -0.03 21.54 37.76
CA GLY A 144 -0.40 22.89 37.33
C GLY A 144 -0.85 23.03 35.87
N HIS A 145 -0.87 21.93 35.10
CA HIS A 145 -1.36 21.90 33.72
C HIS A 145 -2.69 21.17 33.59
N ARG A 146 -3.61 21.73 32.81
CA ARG A 146 -4.91 21.09 32.53
C ARG A 146 -4.76 19.98 31.50
N PHE A 147 -5.01 18.75 31.93
CA PHE A 147 -4.98 17.56 31.07
C PHE A 147 -6.38 16.96 30.88
N PRO A 148 -6.84 16.67 29.65
CA PRO A 148 -8.18 16.13 29.43
C PRO A 148 -8.39 14.76 30.12
N ALA A 149 -9.45 14.62 30.93
CA ALA A 149 -9.73 13.36 31.64
C ALA A 149 -9.93 12.17 30.68
N TYR A 150 -10.46 12.45 29.47
CA TYR A 150 -10.63 11.44 28.44
C TYR A 150 -9.31 10.83 27.94
N GLU A 151 -8.21 11.60 27.94
CA GLU A 151 -6.91 11.07 27.54
C GLU A 151 -6.36 10.09 28.58
N LEU A 152 -6.59 10.32 29.87
CA LEU A 152 -6.26 9.35 30.93
C LEU A 152 -7.01 8.03 30.74
N PHE A 153 -8.28 8.10 30.35
CA PHE A 153 -9.07 6.91 30.00
C PHE A 153 -8.45 6.17 28.80
N LEU A 154 -8.07 6.88 27.73
CA LEU A 154 -7.41 6.24 26.58
C LEU A 154 -6.06 5.62 26.95
N ILE A 155 -5.27 6.27 27.80
CA ILE A 155 -4.01 5.71 28.33
C ILE A 155 -4.29 4.36 29.00
N ALA A 156 -5.34 4.27 29.83
CA ALA A 156 -5.72 3.02 30.50
C ALA A 156 -6.24 1.93 29.55
N MET A 157 -6.91 2.31 28.46
CA MET A 157 -7.48 1.35 27.49
C MET A 157 -6.41 0.51 26.78
N GLY A 158 -5.22 1.06 26.51
CA GLY A 158 -4.13 0.32 25.85
C GLY A 158 -3.67 -0.90 26.66
N PRO A 159 -3.17 -0.73 27.90
CA PRO A 159 -2.82 -1.83 28.79
C PRO A 159 -3.98 -2.77 29.10
N LEU A 160 -5.21 -2.26 29.20
CA LEU A 160 -6.41 -3.10 29.38
C LEU A 160 -6.59 -4.06 28.21
N VAL A 161 -6.57 -3.56 26.97
CA VAL A 161 -6.68 -4.38 25.76
C VAL A 161 -5.51 -5.36 25.65
N LEU A 162 -4.29 -4.93 25.99
CA LEU A 162 -3.13 -5.82 26.04
C LEU A 162 -3.34 -6.97 27.03
N GLY A 163 -3.83 -6.66 28.23
CA GLY A 163 -4.13 -7.66 29.26
C GLY A 163 -5.22 -8.65 28.82
N LEU A 164 -6.30 -8.15 28.20
CA LEU A 164 -7.37 -8.98 27.66
C LEU A 164 -6.87 -9.89 26.53
N LEU A 165 -6.07 -9.36 25.60
CA LEU A 165 -5.46 -10.16 24.54
C LEU A 165 -4.44 -11.15 25.08
N TRP A 166 -3.65 -10.77 26.09
CA TRP A 166 -2.72 -11.68 26.73
C TRP A 166 -3.45 -12.85 27.39
N LEU A 167 -4.54 -12.57 28.10
CA LEU A 167 -5.41 -13.58 28.72
C LEU A 167 -6.02 -14.49 27.65
N LEU A 168 -6.59 -13.90 26.59
CA LEU A 168 -7.17 -14.65 25.47
C LEU A 168 -6.12 -15.57 24.84
N MET A 169 -4.93 -15.05 24.55
CA MET A 169 -3.86 -15.80 23.92
C MET A 169 -3.31 -16.90 24.84
N HIS A 170 -3.04 -16.64 26.11
CA HIS A 170 -2.33 -17.56 27.00
C HIS A 170 -3.23 -18.52 27.79
N ARG A 171 -4.47 -18.14 28.06
CA ARG A 171 -5.37 -18.93 28.92
C ARG A 171 -6.47 -19.66 28.16
N THR A 172 -6.71 -19.37 26.87
CA THR A 172 -7.80 -20.01 26.12
C THR A 172 -7.29 -21.00 25.07
N ARG A 173 -8.12 -22.00 24.75
CA ARG A 173 -7.86 -22.96 23.66
C ARG A 173 -7.71 -22.26 22.30
N TYR A 174 -8.54 -21.24 22.05
CA TYR A 174 -8.45 -20.41 20.86
C TYR A 174 -7.06 -19.78 20.73
N GLY A 175 -6.54 -19.19 21.81
CA GLY A 175 -5.19 -18.60 21.85
C GLY A 175 -4.06 -19.60 21.58
N VAL A 176 -4.18 -20.84 22.08
CA VAL A 176 -3.24 -21.92 21.79
C VAL A 176 -3.25 -22.27 20.30
N LEU A 177 -4.44 -22.41 19.70
CA LEU A 177 -4.60 -22.72 18.27
C LEU A 177 -4.08 -21.60 17.36
N VAL A 178 -4.35 -20.34 17.72
CA VAL A 178 -3.83 -19.16 17.01
C VAL A 178 -2.30 -19.19 17.00
N ARG A 179 -1.65 -19.35 18.16
CA ARG A 179 -0.18 -19.44 18.24
C ARG A 179 0.37 -20.62 17.45
N ALA A 180 -0.25 -21.79 17.55
CA ALA A 180 0.16 -22.96 16.77
C ALA A 180 0.06 -22.69 15.26
N ALA A 181 -1.02 -22.04 14.81
CA ALA A 181 -1.22 -21.71 13.39
C ALA A 181 -0.21 -20.68 12.88
N THR A 182 0.25 -19.75 13.74
CA THR A 182 1.31 -18.79 13.37
C THR A 182 2.65 -19.48 13.09
N GLN A 183 2.92 -20.59 13.80
CA GLN A 183 4.14 -21.37 13.66
C GLN A 183 4.05 -22.30 12.44
N ASP A 184 3.02 -23.17 12.41
CA ASP A 184 2.79 -24.12 11.33
C ASP A 184 1.30 -24.36 11.11
N ARG A 185 0.74 -23.65 10.12
CA ARG A 185 -0.67 -23.78 9.73
C ARG A 185 -1.00 -25.15 9.15
N GLU A 186 -0.07 -25.81 8.48
CA GLU A 186 -0.32 -27.10 7.82
C GLU A 186 -0.40 -28.21 8.86
N MET A 187 0.51 -28.20 9.84
CA MET A 187 0.44 -29.09 11.00
C MET A 187 -0.88 -28.91 11.77
N VAL A 188 -1.29 -27.66 12.02
CA VAL A 188 -2.56 -27.38 12.70
C VAL A 188 -3.76 -27.92 11.92
N ALA A 189 -3.76 -27.82 10.59
CA ALA A 189 -4.79 -28.47 9.75
C ALA A 189 -4.74 -29.99 9.85
N ALA A 190 -3.54 -30.59 9.81
CA ALA A 190 -3.37 -32.04 9.91
C ALA A 190 -3.88 -32.61 11.25
N LEU A 191 -3.84 -31.81 12.31
CA LEU A 191 -4.42 -32.14 13.63
C LEU A 191 -5.96 -31.98 13.68
N GLY A 192 -6.63 -31.73 12.55
CA GLY A 192 -8.09 -31.66 12.45
C GLY A 192 -8.71 -30.32 12.88
N VAL A 193 -7.89 -29.28 13.05
CA VAL A 193 -8.40 -27.94 13.43
C VAL A 193 -9.02 -27.28 12.21
N ASN A 194 -10.26 -26.80 12.37
CA ASN A 194 -10.95 -26.06 11.31
C ASN A 194 -10.30 -24.69 11.09
N GLN A 195 -9.40 -24.60 10.11
CA GLN A 195 -8.71 -23.37 9.73
C GLN A 195 -9.69 -22.24 9.35
N ALA A 196 -10.79 -22.58 8.68
CA ALA A 196 -11.76 -21.58 8.24
C ALA A 196 -12.41 -20.87 9.43
N LEU A 197 -12.76 -21.61 10.50
CA LEU A 197 -13.29 -21.01 11.73
C LEU A 197 -12.20 -20.23 12.49
N LEU A 198 -10.98 -20.75 12.56
CA LEU A 198 -9.87 -20.07 13.23
C LEU A 198 -9.57 -18.71 12.57
N PHE A 199 -9.52 -18.67 11.24
CA PHE A 199 -9.22 -17.45 10.49
C PHE A 199 -10.37 -16.45 10.58
N THR A 200 -11.62 -16.91 10.48
CA THR A 200 -12.80 -16.03 10.66
C THR A 200 -12.89 -15.45 12.06
N ALA A 201 -12.64 -16.23 13.10
CA ALA A 201 -12.63 -15.73 14.48
C ALA A 201 -11.49 -14.72 14.70
N THR A 202 -10.33 -14.97 14.11
CA THR A 202 -9.18 -14.05 14.18
C THR A 202 -9.45 -12.76 13.43
N LEU A 203 -10.08 -12.84 12.26
CA LEU A 203 -10.45 -11.65 11.51
C LEU A 203 -11.55 -10.85 12.23
N PHE A 204 -12.58 -11.51 12.75
CA PHE A 204 -13.60 -10.87 13.60
C PHE A 204 -12.96 -10.09 14.74
N LEU A 205 -12.06 -10.72 15.50
CA LEU A 205 -11.37 -10.07 16.60
C LEU A 205 -10.49 -8.91 16.10
N GLY A 206 -9.74 -9.11 15.01
CA GLY A 206 -8.86 -8.10 14.45
C GLY A 206 -9.61 -6.86 13.97
N THR A 207 -10.69 -7.03 13.20
CA THR A 207 -11.50 -5.91 12.71
C THR A 207 -12.34 -5.29 13.81
N ALA A 208 -12.78 -6.06 14.81
CA ALA A 208 -13.43 -5.50 16.01
C ALA A 208 -12.48 -4.61 16.81
N LEU A 209 -11.19 -4.99 16.95
CA LEU A 209 -10.19 -4.12 17.57
C LEU A 209 -9.91 -2.86 16.74
N ALA A 210 -9.88 -2.97 15.41
CA ALA A 210 -9.78 -1.80 14.54
C ALA A 210 -10.98 -0.85 14.74
N GLY A 211 -12.20 -1.41 14.74
CA GLY A 211 -13.43 -0.66 14.98
C GLY A 211 -13.49 -0.04 16.38
N LEU A 212 -12.98 -0.75 17.40
CA LEU A 212 -12.83 -0.24 18.77
C LEU A 212 -11.88 0.96 18.79
N GLY A 213 -10.74 0.87 18.11
CA GLY A 213 -9.79 1.98 17.96
C GLY A 213 -10.44 3.22 17.34
N GLY A 214 -11.22 3.03 16.26
CA GLY A 214 -11.94 4.12 15.59
C GLY A 214 -13.02 4.75 16.45
N ALA A 215 -13.85 3.92 17.07
CA ALA A 215 -14.92 4.36 17.96
C ALA A 215 -14.38 5.17 19.16
N LEU A 216 -13.28 4.72 19.77
CA LEU A 216 -12.61 5.42 20.88
C LEU A 216 -11.92 6.73 20.46
N GLN A 217 -11.63 6.96 19.18
CA GLN A 217 -11.06 8.25 18.74
C GLN A 217 -12.11 9.32 18.46
N THR A 218 -13.37 8.95 18.21
CA THR A 218 -14.43 9.90 17.83
C THR A 218 -14.64 11.11 18.77
N PRO A 219 -14.36 11.05 20.10
CA PRO A 219 -14.42 12.25 20.94
C PRO A 219 -13.22 13.19 20.81
N ARG A 220 -12.10 12.73 20.24
CA ARG A 220 -10.86 13.52 20.02
C ARG A 220 -10.75 14.04 18.60
N LEU A 221 -11.08 13.20 17.62
CA LEU A 221 -10.96 13.50 16.20
C LEU A 221 -12.29 13.31 15.48
N PRO A 222 -12.62 14.19 14.50
CA PRO A 222 -13.78 13.97 13.64
C PRO A 222 -13.62 12.71 12.80
N ALA A 223 -14.73 12.02 12.56
CA ALA A 223 -14.82 10.99 11.53
C ALA A 223 -14.79 11.68 10.15
N ASN A 224 -13.81 11.33 9.32
CA ASN A 224 -13.65 11.87 7.97
C ASN A 224 -13.38 10.75 6.95
N PRO A 225 -13.72 10.94 5.65
CA PRO A 225 -13.62 9.86 4.66
C PRO A 225 -12.20 9.45 4.25
N HIS A 226 -11.17 10.17 4.69
CA HIS A 226 -9.77 9.93 4.30
C HIS A 226 -8.93 9.35 5.45
N MET A 227 -9.56 9.05 6.59
CA MET A 227 -8.85 8.60 7.79
C MET A 227 -8.37 7.15 7.69
N ASP A 228 -8.87 6.36 6.74
CA ASP A 228 -8.47 4.96 6.59
C ASP A 228 -7.04 4.80 6.06
N LEU A 229 -6.68 5.51 4.98
CA LEU A 229 -5.37 5.45 4.34
C LEU A 229 -4.24 6.05 5.19
N SER A 230 -4.55 7.07 5.99
CA SER A 230 -3.58 7.66 6.93
C SER A 230 -3.30 6.70 8.09
N VAL A 231 -4.35 6.16 8.70
CA VAL A 231 -4.23 5.27 9.86
C VAL A 231 -3.63 3.92 9.49
N ILE A 232 -3.93 3.36 8.31
CA ILE A 232 -3.32 2.08 7.89
C ILE A 232 -1.80 2.20 7.73
N ALA A 233 -1.30 3.33 7.24
CA ALA A 233 0.13 3.58 7.10
C ALA A 233 0.83 3.57 8.47
N GLU A 234 0.27 4.25 9.47
CA GLU A 234 0.80 4.27 10.84
C GLU A 234 0.71 2.89 11.51
N THR A 235 -0.42 2.19 11.33
CA THR A 235 -0.66 0.86 11.88
C THR A 235 0.31 -0.18 11.30
N PHE A 236 0.65 -0.05 10.02
CA PHE A 236 1.68 -0.87 9.39
C PHE A 236 3.06 -0.60 9.98
N VAL A 237 3.42 0.66 10.20
CA VAL A 237 4.67 1.02 10.87
C VAL A 237 4.73 0.37 12.25
N VAL A 238 3.71 0.53 13.08
CA VAL A 238 3.64 -0.08 14.43
C VAL A 238 3.79 -1.60 14.35
N THR A 239 3.01 -2.25 13.48
CA THR A 239 2.98 -3.71 13.38
C THR A 239 4.31 -4.28 12.89
N VAL A 240 4.96 -3.62 11.93
CA VAL A 240 6.24 -4.06 11.38
C VAL A 240 7.40 -3.75 12.33
N VAL A 241 7.41 -2.57 12.95
CA VAL A 241 8.38 -2.21 14.01
C VAL A 241 8.26 -3.16 15.19
N GLY A 242 7.05 -3.48 15.63
CA GLY A 242 6.82 -4.42 16.73
C GLY A 242 7.24 -5.86 16.40
N GLY A 243 7.17 -6.21 15.12
CA GLY A 243 7.41 -7.54 14.61
C GLY A 243 6.09 -8.25 14.32
N LEU A 244 5.96 -8.72 13.09
CA LEU A 244 4.72 -9.27 12.57
C LEU A 244 4.25 -10.48 13.40
N GLY A 245 2.99 -10.45 13.85
CA GLY A 245 2.41 -11.49 14.72
C GLY A 245 2.73 -11.37 16.22
N SER A 246 3.48 -10.34 16.65
CA SER A 246 3.83 -10.13 18.07
C SER A 246 3.01 -9.01 18.71
N VAL A 247 1.92 -9.36 19.43
CA VAL A 247 1.09 -8.37 20.13
C VAL A 247 1.88 -7.53 21.16
N PRO A 248 2.76 -8.10 22.00
CA PRO A 248 3.61 -7.30 22.90
C PRO A 248 4.59 -6.39 22.13
N GLY A 249 5.11 -6.87 21.01
CA GLY A 249 5.94 -6.06 20.11
C GLY A 249 5.20 -4.85 19.58
N ALA A 250 3.95 -5.03 19.13
CA ALA A 250 3.09 -3.94 18.67
C ALA A 250 2.81 -2.90 19.77
N PHE A 251 2.65 -3.33 21.03
CA PHE A 251 2.51 -2.42 22.17
C PHE A 251 3.77 -1.58 22.42
N LEU A 252 4.95 -2.20 22.40
CA LEU A 252 6.21 -1.46 22.55
C LEU A 252 6.43 -0.50 21.37
N ALA A 253 6.14 -0.93 20.16
CA ALA A 253 6.25 -0.10 18.96
C ALA A 253 5.31 1.11 19.01
N SER A 254 4.05 0.92 19.40
CA SER A 254 3.10 2.03 19.51
C SER A 254 3.49 3.02 20.61
N LEU A 255 4.04 2.56 21.74
CA LEU A 255 4.61 3.42 22.78
C LEU A 255 5.77 4.26 22.22
N LEU A 256 6.71 3.64 21.53
CA LEU A 256 7.83 4.35 20.90
C LEU A 256 7.34 5.39 19.88
N ILE A 257 6.40 5.00 19.01
CA ILE A 257 5.86 5.87 17.97
C ILE A 257 5.03 7.02 18.56
N GLY A 258 4.16 6.75 19.54
CA GLY A 258 3.34 7.79 20.18
C GLY A 258 4.19 8.80 20.96
N LEU A 259 5.23 8.35 21.66
CA LEU A 259 6.19 9.25 22.31
C LEU A 259 7.01 10.03 21.27
N LEU A 260 7.45 9.36 20.20
CA LEU A 260 8.19 10.01 19.11
C LEU A 260 7.35 11.08 18.42
N GLN A 261 6.06 10.84 18.19
CA GLN A 261 5.15 11.85 17.63
C GLN A 261 4.97 13.02 18.61
N ALA A 262 4.69 12.75 19.88
CA ALA A 262 4.49 13.79 20.88
C ALA A 262 5.72 14.69 21.03
N PHE A 263 6.92 14.12 21.23
CA PHE A 263 8.15 14.92 21.33
C PHE A 263 8.62 15.44 19.96
N GLY A 264 8.34 14.73 18.88
CA GLY A 264 8.68 15.14 17.52
C GLY A 264 7.97 16.43 17.10
N ILE A 265 6.68 16.59 17.47
CA ILE A 265 5.94 17.83 17.26
C ILE A 265 6.59 19.00 18.01
N LEU A 266 7.15 18.76 19.20
CA LEU A 266 7.79 19.79 20.01
C LEU A 266 9.17 20.20 19.47
N VAL A 267 10.00 19.22 19.08
CA VAL A 267 11.41 19.46 18.73
C VAL A 267 11.60 19.67 17.23
N PHE A 268 10.90 18.90 16.40
CA PHE A 268 11.09 18.85 14.94
C PHE A 268 9.74 18.83 14.18
N PRO A 269 8.87 19.85 14.34
CA PRO A 269 7.51 19.85 13.78
C PRO A 269 7.48 19.70 12.24
N LYS A 270 8.52 20.15 11.54
CA LYS A 270 8.64 20.08 10.08
C LYS A 270 8.90 18.66 9.53
N ILE A 271 9.30 17.70 10.37
CA ILE A 271 9.63 16.32 9.92
C ILE A 271 8.91 15.24 10.73
N THR A 272 7.89 15.59 11.52
CA THR A 272 7.19 14.64 12.41
C THR A 272 6.69 13.39 11.68
N LEU A 273 6.13 13.53 10.46
CA LEU A 273 5.66 12.38 9.69
C LEU A 273 6.84 11.52 9.22
N VAL A 274 7.93 12.16 8.79
CA VAL A 274 9.16 11.48 8.38
C VAL A 274 9.76 10.67 9.53
N LEU A 275 9.74 11.18 10.76
CA LEU A 275 10.32 10.52 11.92
C LEU A 275 9.72 9.13 12.18
N VAL A 276 8.41 8.96 11.99
CA VAL A 276 7.72 7.68 12.22
C VAL A 276 8.18 6.61 11.24
N PHE A 277 8.23 6.93 9.94
CA PHE A 277 8.70 6.00 8.92
C PHE A 277 10.22 5.81 8.93
N LEU A 278 10.98 6.83 9.35
CA LEU A 278 12.42 6.72 9.58
C LEU A 278 12.71 5.75 10.73
N LEU A 279 11.96 5.82 11.84
CA LEU A 279 12.05 4.84 12.92
C LEU A 279 11.81 3.43 12.40
N MET A 280 10.79 3.22 11.56
CA MET A 280 10.55 1.93 10.92
C MET A 280 11.75 1.44 10.10
N ALA A 281 12.28 2.29 9.22
CA ALA A 281 13.44 1.94 8.40
C ALA A 281 14.66 1.59 9.24
N LEU A 282 14.93 2.36 10.31
CA LEU A 282 16.04 2.12 11.23
C LEU A 282 15.86 0.81 12.00
N VAL A 283 14.67 0.54 12.55
CA VAL A 283 14.39 -0.69 13.29
C VAL A 283 14.57 -1.90 12.39
N LEU A 284 14.04 -1.89 11.16
CA LEU A 284 14.19 -3.00 10.23
C LEU A 284 15.62 -3.19 9.73
N MET A 285 16.40 -2.12 9.62
CA MET A 285 17.81 -2.20 9.25
C MET A 285 18.65 -2.89 10.33
N VAL A 286 18.35 -2.65 11.60
CA VAL A 286 19.05 -3.26 12.74
C VAL A 286 18.47 -4.63 13.08
N ARG A 287 17.13 -4.78 13.01
CA ARG A 287 16.37 -5.99 13.28
C ARG A 287 15.33 -6.24 12.17
N PRO A 288 15.68 -7.02 11.13
CA PRO A 288 14.83 -7.34 9.98
C PRO A 288 13.42 -7.84 10.29
N TRP A 289 13.22 -8.42 11.47
CA TRP A 289 11.96 -9.01 11.93
C TRP A 289 11.18 -8.09 12.88
N GLY A 290 11.62 -6.85 13.10
CA GLY A 290 11.09 -5.94 14.12
C GLY A 290 11.67 -6.20 15.53
N LEU A 291 11.16 -5.46 16.52
CA LEU A 291 11.64 -5.46 17.90
C LEU A 291 11.49 -6.82 18.59
N MET A 292 10.33 -7.44 18.44
CA MET A 292 9.97 -8.73 19.06
C MET A 292 9.46 -9.77 18.05
N GLY A 293 9.74 -9.61 16.76
CA GLY A 293 9.42 -10.62 15.77
C GLY A 293 10.42 -11.78 15.76
N ARG A 294 10.07 -12.84 15.05
CA ARG A 294 10.91 -14.04 14.90
C ARG A 294 11.36 -14.19 13.44
N PRO A 295 12.52 -14.81 13.19
CA PRO A 295 12.94 -15.15 11.84
C PRO A 295 11.87 -16.00 11.17
N GLU A 296 11.54 -15.70 9.91
CA GLU A 296 10.71 -16.60 9.12
C GLU A 296 11.46 -17.92 8.95
N ALA A 297 10.93 -18.99 9.57
CA ALA A 297 11.48 -20.32 9.38
C ALA A 297 11.34 -20.68 7.89
N GLY A 298 12.46 -20.82 7.20
CA GLY A 298 12.56 -21.09 5.75
C GLY A 298 12.11 -22.50 5.36
N HIS A 299 10.94 -22.94 5.80
CA HIS A 299 10.42 -24.27 5.55
C HIS A 299 9.30 -24.25 4.50
N GLY A 300 9.56 -24.93 3.38
CA GLY A 300 8.67 -26.02 3.00
C GLY A 300 7.64 -25.79 1.90
N ARG A 301 7.58 -24.63 1.23
CA ARG A 301 6.88 -24.56 -0.05
C ARG A 301 7.73 -23.87 -1.11
N VAL A 302 8.01 -24.62 -2.17
CA VAL A 302 8.30 -24.04 -3.48
C VAL A 302 6.99 -23.42 -3.98
N VAL A 303 6.62 -22.25 -3.44
CA VAL A 303 5.62 -21.41 -4.10
C VAL A 303 6.23 -21.07 -5.45
N GLN A 304 5.53 -21.36 -6.54
CA GLN A 304 6.04 -20.97 -7.86
C GLN A 304 6.28 -19.46 -7.83
N PRO A 305 7.47 -19.00 -8.22
CA PRO A 305 7.82 -17.60 -8.13
C PRO A 305 6.78 -16.76 -8.89
N GLU A 306 6.23 -15.75 -8.21
CA GLU A 306 5.37 -14.76 -8.86
C GLU A 306 6.19 -14.05 -9.95
N GLY A 307 5.73 -14.09 -11.19
CA GLY A 307 6.37 -13.36 -12.27
C GLY A 307 6.39 -14.06 -13.62
N ILE A 308 7.25 -13.55 -14.51
CA ILE A 308 7.48 -14.08 -15.85
C ILE A 308 8.23 -15.40 -15.73
N LEU A 309 7.49 -16.52 -15.73
CA LEU A 309 8.03 -17.87 -15.56
C LEU A 309 8.80 -18.35 -16.80
N ALA A 310 8.34 -17.97 -17.98
CA ALA A 310 9.00 -18.29 -19.24
C ALA A 310 9.13 -17.04 -20.11
N LEU A 311 10.36 -16.67 -20.48
CA LEU A 311 10.58 -15.70 -21.54
C LEU A 311 10.23 -16.32 -22.88
N ARG A 312 8.95 -16.28 -23.22
CA ARG A 312 8.55 -16.59 -24.58
C ARG A 312 8.91 -15.42 -25.48
N ARG A 313 9.72 -15.67 -26.51
CA ARG A 313 9.88 -14.70 -27.60
C ARG A 313 8.52 -14.56 -28.28
N LEU A 314 8.08 -13.33 -28.49
CA LEU A 314 6.79 -13.06 -29.13
C LEU A 314 6.71 -13.77 -30.47
N GLY A 315 5.62 -14.50 -30.69
CA GLY A 315 5.31 -15.10 -32.00
C GLY A 315 5.17 -14.03 -33.08
N ARG A 316 5.19 -14.43 -34.37
CA ARG A 316 5.01 -13.48 -35.49
C ARG A 316 3.67 -12.71 -35.38
N ARG A 317 2.59 -13.40 -35.02
CA ARG A 317 1.25 -12.79 -34.81
C ARG A 317 1.23 -11.80 -33.66
N GLU A 318 1.84 -12.14 -32.52
CA GLU A 318 1.93 -11.25 -31.35
C GLU A 318 2.78 -10.01 -31.64
N ARG A 319 3.88 -10.17 -32.40
CA ARG A 319 4.70 -9.04 -32.86
C ARG A 319 3.92 -8.12 -33.79
N LEU A 320 3.14 -8.69 -34.72
CA LEU A 320 2.28 -7.90 -35.61
C LEU A 320 1.16 -7.19 -34.83
N ALA A 321 0.53 -7.85 -33.86
CA ALA A 321 -0.49 -7.24 -33.01
C ALA A 321 0.08 -6.10 -32.15
N LEU A 322 1.23 -6.30 -31.52
CA LEU A 322 1.91 -5.24 -30.75
C LEU A 322 2.42 -4.11 -31.65
N GLY A 323 2.91 -4.44 -32.86
CA GLY A 323 3.28 -3.44 -33.86
C GLY A 323 2.08 -2.63 -34.33
N GLY A 324 0.93 -3.28 -34.56
CA GLY A 324 -0.34 -2.62 -34.90
C GLY A 324 -0.86 -1.74 -33.76
N LEU A 325 -0.81 -2.21 -32.52
CA LEU A 325 -1.14 -1.41 -31.34
C LEU A 325 -0.20 -0.19 -31.22
N GLY A 326 1.10 -0.39 -31.40
CA GLY A 326 2.08 0.69 -31.42
C GLY A 326 1.82 1.71 -32.53
N ALA A 327 1.42 1.25 -33.72
CA ALA A 327 1.05 2.13 -34.83
C ALA A 327 -0.24 2.90 -34.56
N LEU A 328 -1.24 2.26 -33.92
CA LEU A 328 -2.49 2.92 -33.52
C LEU A 328 -2.23 4.02 -32.48
N VAL A 329 -1.41 3.72 -31.47
CA VAL A 329 -0.97 4.70 -30.48
C VAL A 329 -0.23 5.84 -31.16
N ALA A 330 0.74 5.55 -32.04
CA ALA A 330 1.46 6.58 -32.80
C ALA A 330 0.54 7.43 -33.70
N ALA A 331 -0.52 6.84 -34.28
CA ALA A 331 -1.46 7.56 -35.14
C ALA A 331 -2.43 8.48 -34.36
N LEU A 332 -2.47 8.38 -33.03
CA LEU A 332 -3.46 9.05 -32.19
C LEU A 332 -3.50 10.59 -32.34
N PRO A 333 -2.38 11.32 -32.50
CA PRO A 333 -2.41 12.76 -32.81
C PRO A 333 -2.97 13.11 -34.19
N LEU A 334 -3.00 12.15 -35.12
CA LEU A 334 -3.50 12.36 -36.49
C LEU A 334 -5.01 12.10 -36.59
N ILE A 335 -5.55 11.23 -35.73
CA ILE A 335 -6.93 10.75 -35.79
C ILE A 335 -7.79 11.17 -34.60
N GLY A 336 -7.17 11.46 -33.45
CA GLY A 336 -7.84 11.76 -32.19
C GLY A 336 -7.98 13.26 -31.96
N ASP A 337 -8.92 13.63 -31.10
CA ASP A 337 -9.07 15.00 -30.63
C ASP A 337 -8.05 15.37 -29.53
N ALA A 338 -8.06 16.64 -29.11
CA ALA A 338 -7.12 17.13 -28.10
C ALA A 338 -7.29 16.44 -26.73
N TYR A 339 -8.45 15.84 -26.46
CA TYR A 339 -8.71 15.06 -25.25
C TYR A 339 -8.04 13.69 -25.33
N LEU A 340 -8.24 12.97 -26.43
CA LEU A 340 -7.62 11.66 -26.66
C LEU A 340 -6.10 11.76 -26.67
N VAL A 341 -5.52 12.83 -27.24
CA VAL A 341 -4.06 13.06 -27.22
C VAL A 341 -3.56 13.23 -25.78
N LYS A 342 -4.29 13.97 -24.94
CA LYS A 342 -3.97 14.13 -23.51
C LYS A 342 -4.01 12.78 -22.78
N VAL A 343 -5.10 12.04 -22.94
CA VAL A 343 -5.27 10.69 -22.37
C VAL A 343 -4.15 9.76 -22.85
N GLY A 344 -3.78 9.83 -24.13
CA GLY A 344 -2.69 9.05 -24.70
C GLY A 344 -1.34 9.36 -24.06
N ILE A 345 -1.03 10.63 -23.75
CA ILE A 345 0.17 11.01 -23.00
C ILE A 345 0.17 10.36 -21.62
N GLU A 346 -0.95 10.44 -20.90
CA GLU A 346 -1.07 9.85 -19.57
C GLU A 346 -0.87 8.33 -19.63
N VAL A 347 -1.56 7.64 -20.55
CA VAL A 347 -1.42 6.19 -20.76
C VAL A 347 0.03 5.80 -21.05
N VAL A 348 0.76 6.53 -21.89
CA VAL A 348 2.17 6.22 -22.20
C VAL A 348 3.09 6.44 -20.99
N CYS A 349 2.88 7.52 -20.23
CA CYS A 349 3.63 7.76 -18.98
C CYS A 349 3.37 6.65 -17.95
N PHE A 350 2.11 6.32 -17.69
CA PHE A 350 1.74 5.24 -16.77
C PHE A 350 2.18 3.87 -17.26
N ALA A 351 2.19 3.63 -18.58
CA ALA A 351 2.72 2.41 -19.17
C ALA A 351 4.22 2.25 -18.88
N LEU A 352 5.03 3.32 -18.99
CA LEU A 352 6.45 3.30 -18.61
C LEU A 352 6.61 3.05 -17.09
N ALA A 353 5.83 3.75 -16.26
CA ALA A 353 5.87 3.56 -14.81
C ALA A 353 5.52 2.13 -14.41
N ALA A 354 4.42 1.57 -14.93
CA ALA A 354 4.01 0.19 -14.70
C ALA A 354 5.04 -0.82 -15.27
N PHE A 355 5.63 -0.55 -16.43
CA PHE A 355 6.66 -1.42 -17.01
C PHE A 355 7.93 -1.45 -16.14
N SER A 356 8.32 -0.31 -15.57
CA SER A 356 9.45 -0.24 -14.63
C SER A 356 9.19 -1.02 -13.35
N LEU A 357 7.96 -1.00 -12.82
CA LEU A 357 7.58 -1.81 -11.67
C LEU A 357 7.49 -3.31 -12.02
N GLN A 358 7.07 -3.65 -13.24
CA GLN A 358 7.06 -5.02 -13.74
C GLN A 358 8.46 -5.64 -13.84
N LEU A 359 9.51 -4.83 -14.02
CA LEU A 359 10.88 -5.33 -13.92
C LEU A 359 11.18 -5.87 -12.51
N LEU A 360 10.74 -5.17 -11.46
CA LEU A 360 10.96 -5.57 -10.07
C LEU A 360 10.11 -6.78 -9.69
N ILE A 361 8.80 -6.69 -9.92
CA ILE A 361 7.86 -7.74 -9.52
C ILE A 361 7.97 -8.93 -10.46
N GLY A 362 7.74 -8.71 -11.74
CA GLY A 362 7.64 -9.76 -12.75
C GLY A 362 8.96 -10.48 -13.01
N VAL A 363 10.11 -9.81 -12.95
CA VAL A 363 11.42 -10.43 -13.26
C VAL A 363 12.24 -10.65 -12.00
N GLY A 364 12.31 -9.66 -11.11
CA GLY A 364 13.09 -9.73 -9.88
C GLY A 364 12.43 -10.49 -8.72
N GLY A 365 11.12 -10.74 -8.77
CA GLY A 365 10.38 -11.31 -7.64
C GLY A 365 10.29 -10.39 -6.43
N ILE A 366 10.45 -9.10 -6.66
CA ILE A 366 10.51 -8.09 -5.61
C ILE A 366 9.19 -7.32 -5.63
N VAL A 367 8.37 -7.51 -4.60
CA VAL A 367 7.15 -6.73 -4.43
C VAL A 367 7.52 -5.34 -3.89
N SER A 368 7.20 -4.29 -4.65
CA SER A 368 7.45 -2.89 -4.26
C SER A 368 6.12 -2.14 -4.18
N PHE A 369 5.71 -1.79 -2.96
CA PHE A 369 4.56 -0.90 -2.68
C PHE A 369 4.93 0.57 -2.67
N GLY A 370 6.22 0.89 -2.83
CA GLY A 370 6.72 2.25 -2.80
C GLY A 370 7.07 2.84 -4.16
N HIS A 371 6.63 2.22 -5.26
CA HIS A 371 7.10 2.61 -6.60
C HIS A 371 6.71 4.04 -7.02
N ALA A 372 5.59 4.55 -6.50
CA ALA A 372 5.18 5.94 -6.71
C ALA A 372 6.20 6.94 -6.15
N ALA A 373 7.02 6.56 -5.17
CA ALA A 373 8.11 7.40 -4.69
C ALA A 373 9.06 7.82 -5.80
N TYR A 374 9.43 6.88 -6.67
CA TYR A 374 10.37 7.15 -7.76
C TYR A 374 9.72 7.92 -8.89
N PHE A 375 8.44 7.64 -9.16
CA PHE A 375 7.63 8.42 -10.08
C PHE A 375 7.57 9.89 -9.64
N GLY A 376 7.14 10.14 -8.40
CA GLY A 376 7.06 11.50 -7.90
C GLY A 376 8.42 12.16 -7.65
N LEU A 377 9.48 11.43 -7.27
CA LEU A 377 10.83 11.99 -7.21
C LEU A 377 11.27 12.54 -8.58
N GLY A 378 10.96 11.84 -9.67
CA GLY A 378 11.21 12.35 -11.02
C GLY A 378 10.35 13.55 -11.38
N ALA A 379 9.06 13.53 -11.02
CA ALA A 379 8.16 14.66 -11.22
C ALA A 379 8.65 15.91 -10.47
N TYR A 380 8.88 15.81 -9.16
CA TYR A 380 9.41 16.90 -8.33
C TYR A 380 10.79 17.34 -8.77
N ALA A 381 11.69 16.44 -9.15
CA ALA A 381 12.98 16.81 -9.71
C ALA A 381 12.81 17.69 -10.95
N ALA A 382 12.00 17.27 -11.92
CA ALA A 382 11.74 18.08 -13.11
C ALA A 382 11.13 19.44 -12.77
N GLY A 383 10.10 19.47 -11.91
CA GLY A 383 9.42 20.70 -11.52
C GLY A 383 10.32 21.68 -10.77
N LEU A 384 11.13 21.20 -9.83
CA LEU A 384 12.04 22.05 -9.04
C LEU A 384 13.20 22.57 -9.89
N LEU A 385 13.74 21.77 -10.80
CA LEU A 385 14.77 22.20 -11.74
C LEU A 385 14.27 23.34 -12.63
N VAL A 386 13.01 23.29 -13.08
CA VAL A 386 12.43 24.34 -13.93
C VAL A 386 12.04 25.58 -13.11
N THR A 387 11.31 25.39 -12.01
CA THR A 387 10.69 26.51 -11.28
C THR A 387 11.63 27.21 -10.30
N LYS A 388 12.56 26.48 -9.66
CA LYS A 388 13.49 27.05 -8.66
C LYS A 388 14.87 27.35 -9.25
N LEU A 389 15.38 26.48 -10.12
CA LEU A 389 16.71 26.64 -10.73
C LEU A 389 16.67 27.30 -12.12
N GLY A 390 15.48 27.53 -12.68
CA GLY A 390 15.32 28.17 -13.99
C GLY A 390 15.89 27.35 -15.16
N LEU A 391 16.12 26.05 -14.97
CA LEU A 391 16.60 25.18 -16.05
C LEU A 391 15.47 24.93 -17.06
N GLY A 392 15.83 24.82 -18.34
CA GLY A 392 14.88 24.44 -19.38
C GLY A 392 14.39 23.00 -19.24
N MET A 393 13.36 22.65 -20.02
CA MET A 393 12.74 21.31 -20.03
C MET A 393 13.75 20.19 -20.33
N LEU A 394 14.67 20.39 -21.27
CA LEU A 394 15.61 19.35 -21.71
C LEU A 394 16.60 18.94 -20.60
N PRO A 395 17.34 19.85 -19.94
CA PRO A 395 18.14 19.49 -18.77
C PRO A 395 17.33 18.80 -17.66
N ALA A 396 16.10 19.27 -17.43
CA ALA A 396 15.21 18.68 -16.43
C ALA A 396 14.81 17.23 -16.78
N LEU A 397 14.49 16.94 -18.04
CA LEU A 397 14.16 15.59 -18.52
C LEU A 397 15.35 14.61 -18.46
N VAL A 398 16.58 15.11 -18.51
CA VAL A 398 17.79 14.28 -18.34
C VAL A 398 18.11 14.08 -16.85
N ALA A 399 18.05 15.13 -16.04
CA ALA A 399 18.42 15.07 -14.63
C ALA A 399 17.38 14.35 -13.76
N ALA A 400 16.08 14.50 -14.06
CA ALA A 400 15.00 13.88 -13.30
C ALA A 400 15.11 12.34 -13.15
N PRO A 401 15.30 11.55 -14.22
CA PRO A 401 15.48 10.11 -14.09
C PRO A 401 16.77 9.74 -13.34
N LEU A 402 17.84 10.54 -13.45
CA LEU A 402 19.07 10.32 -12.69
C LEU A 402 18.85 10.53 -11.19
N LEU A 403 18.16 11.61 -10.81
CA LEU A 403 17.84 11.90 -9.40
C LEU A 403 16.88 10.88 -8.81
N ALA A 404 15.85 10.45 -9.56
CA ALA A 404 14.97 9.37 -9.15
C ALA A 404 15.71 8.03 -9.03
N GLY A 405 16.62 7.73 -9.96
CA GLY A 405 17.50 6.57 -9.93
C GLY A 405 18.44 6.59 -8.72
N LEU A 406 19.01 7.74 -8.37
CA LEU A 406 19.84 7.93 -7.17
C LEU A 406 19.01 7.71 -5.89
N GLY A 407 17.78 8.24 -5.83
CA GLY A 407 16.86 7.97 -4.73
C GLY A 407 16.53 6.47 -4.61
N ALA A 408 16.30 5.80 -5.74
CA ALA A 408 16.07 4.36 -5.79
C ALA A 408 17.31 3.53 -5.43
N ALA A 409 18.51 4.00 -5.78
CA ALA A 409 19.75 3.39 -5.34
C ALA A 409 19.92 3.52 -3.81
N LEU A 410 19.68 4.71 -3.27
CA LEU A 410 19.78 4.96 -1.83
C LEU A 410 18.82 4.07 -1.03
N PHE A 411 17.53 4.08 -1.37
CA PHE A 411 16.55 3.25 -0.66
C PHE A 411 16.73 1.76 -0.99
N GLY A 412 16.99 1.44 -2.25
CA GLY A 412 17.25 0.09 -2.72
C GLY A 412 18.36 -0.60 -1.93
N PHE A 413 19.41 0.11 -1.54
CA PHE A 413 20.51 -0.43 -0.73
C PHE A 413 20.06 -1.02 0.61
N PHE A 414 19.03 -0.44 1.21
CA PHE A 414 18.41 -0.95 2.44
C PHE A 414 17.36 -2.01 2.14
N VAL A 415 16.51 -1.78 1.13
CA VAL A 415 15.41 -2.67 0.74
C VAL A 415 15.88 -4.08 0.40
N VAL A 416 16.97 -4.21 -0.37
CA VAL A 416 17.44 -5.52 -0.87
C VAL A 416 18.03 -6.44 0.21
N ARG A 417 18.17 -5.95 1.45
CA ARG A 417 18.64 -6.73 2.59
C ARG A 417 17.54 -7.58 3.23
N LEU A 418 16.29 -7.20 2.99
CA LEU A 418 15.11 -7.90 3.50
C LEU A 418 14.53 -8.82 2.43
N SER A 419 13.58 -9.66 2.82
CA SER A 419 12.87 -10.57 1.91
C SER A 419 11.38 -10.61 2.22
N GLY A 420 10.58 -11.08 1.26
CA GLY A 420 9.15 -11.27 1.42
C GLY A 420 8.43 -9.99 1.82
N ILE A 421 7.57 -10.12 2.83
CA ILE A 421 6.68 -9.04 3.28
C ILE A 421 7.47 -7.89 3.91
N TYR A 422 8.55 -8.16 4.65
CA TYR A 422 9.37 -7.10 5.24
C TYR A 422 10.01 -6.18 4.19
N LEU A 423 10.43 -6.75 3.05
CA LEU A 423 10.92 -5.96 1.92
C LEU A 423 9.81 -5.03 1.41
N ALA A 424 8.64 -5.60 1.12
CA ALA A 424 7.48 -4.87 0.63
C ALA A 424 7.09 -3.71 1.56
N MET A 425 7.04 -3.96 2.87
CA MET A 425 6.73 -2.95 3.88
C MET A 425 7.81 -1.86 3.97
N LEU A 426 9.09 -2.21 3.84
CA LEU A 426 10.16 -1.21 3.82
C LEU A 426 10.07 -0.31 2.58
N THR A 427 9.66 -0.84 1.42
CA THR A 427 9.41 0.01 0.23
C THR A 427 8.27 1.00 0.46
N LEU A 428 7.19 0.58 1.12
CA LEU A 428 6.09 1.46 1.50
C LEU A 428 6.56 2.56 2.46
N ALA A 429 7.38 2.21 3.45
CA ALA A 429 7.95 3.18 4.40
C ALA A 429 8.79 4.24 3.69
N PHE A 430 9.65 3.84 2.74
CA PHE A 430 10.41 4.81 1.96
C PHE A 430 9.52 5.71 1.10
N ALA A 431 8.46 5.17 0.49
CA ALA A 431 7.50 6.02 -0.21
C ALA A 431 6.80 7.01 0.72
N GLN A 432 6.45 6.59 1.93
CA GLN A 432 5.87 7.48 2.93
C GLN A 432 6.87 8.52 3.45
N ILE A 433 8.16 8.22 3.54
CA ILE A 433 9.20 9.21 3.82
C ILE A 433 9.24 10.26 2.70
N VAL A 434 9.27 9.84 1.43
CA VAL A 434 9.28 10.78 0.31
C VAL A 434 8.00 11.61 0.27
N TYR A 435 6.84 10.99 0.48
CA TYR A 435 5.54 11.68 0.60
C TYR A 435 5.58 12.72 1.72
N ALA A 436 5.99 12.33 2.93
CA ALA A 436 6.06 13.21 4.09
C ALA A 436 7.01 14.38 3.86
N VAL A 437 8.17 14.15 3.25
CA VAL A 437 9.09 15.23 2.85
C VAL A 437 8.42 16.18 1.85
N ALA A 438 7.77 15.65 0.81
CA ALA A 438 7.08 16.47 -0.19
C ALA A 438 5.90 17.25 0.39
N PHE A 439 5.19 16.67 1.36
CA PHE A 439 4.01 17.28 1.98
C PHE A 439 4.38 18.31 3.06
N GLN A 440 5.40 18.03 3.90
CA GLN A 440 5.77 18.91 5.02
C GLN A 440 6.79 20.00 4.66
N TRP A 441 7.63 19.81 3.62
CA TRP A 441 8.68 20.77 3.26
C TRP A 441 8.18 21.88 2.32
N VAL A 442 7.24 22.69 2.81
CA VAL A 442 6.53 23.74 2.04
C VAL A 442 7.48 24.68 1.28
N GLU A 443 8.59 25.11 1.88
CA GLU A 443 9.54 26.03 1.25
C GLU A 443 10.16 25.49 -0.06
N LEU A 444 10.42 24.18 -0.10
CA LEU A 444 11.04 23.52 -1.24
C LEU A 444 9.99 23.06 -2.25
N THR A 445 9.00 22.30 -1.80
CA THR A 445 8.06 21.56 -2.66
C THR A 445 6.70 22.22 -2.83
N GLY A 446 6.43 23.31 -2.09
CA GLY A 446 5.09 23.91 -2.01
C GLY A 446 4.12 23.16 -1.08
N GLY A 447 4.56 22.04 -0.48
CA GLY A 447 3.75 21.27 0.47
C GLY A 447 2.52 20.65 -0.19
N ASP A 448 1.37 20.84 0.42
CA ASP A 448 0.05 20.45 -0.09
C ASP A 448 -0.33 21.13 -1.41
N ASN A 449 0.12 22.37 -1.63
CA ASN A 449 -0.09 23.10 -2.89
C ASN A 449 0.72 22.52 -4.05
N GLY A 450 1.80 21.82 -3.75
CA GLY A 450 2.72 21.29 -4.75
C GLY A 450 3.44 22.36 -5.57
N VAL A 451 3.91 21.98 -6.76
CA VAL A 451 4.67 22.85 -7.67
C VAL A 451 3.87 23.04 -8.96
N VAL A 452 3.56 24.29 -9.28
CA VAL A 452 2.87 24.69 -10.53
C VAL A 452 3.82 25.40 -11.49
N GLY A 453 3.44 25.51 -12.76
CA GLY A 453 4.25 26.21 -13.77
C GLY A 453 5.28 25.32 -14.46
N VAL A 454 5.09 24.00 -14.41
CA VAL A 454 5.99 23.02 -15.04
C VAL A 454 5.54 22.80 -16.47
N TRP A 455 5.80 23.77 -17.34
CA TRP A 455 5.34 23.75 -18.73
C TRP A 455 6.42 23.24 -19.68
N PRO A 456 6.03 22.57 -20.79
CA PRO A 456 6.96 22.23 -21.85
C PRO A 456 7.65 23.47 -22.43
N SER A 457 8.85 23.30 -22.97
CA SER A 457 9.53 24.37 -23.71
C SER A 457 8.72 24.82 -24.93
N PRO A 458 8.88 26.06 -25.43
CA PRO A 458 8.03 26.63 -26.49
C PRO A 458 7.89 25.77 -27.75
N TRP A 459 8.94 25.07 -28.16
CA TRP A 459 8.93 24.18 -29.33
C TRP A 459 8.10 22.89 -29.11
N ALA A 460 7.91 22.49 -27.84
CA ALA A 460 7.11 21.34 -27.44
C ALA A 460 5.80 21.77 -26.75
N ALA A 461 5.38 23.03 -26.91
CA ALA A 461 4.17 23.55 -26.29
C ALA A 461 2.89 23.00 -26.95
N SER A 462 2.96 22.60 -28.23
CA SER A 462 1.84 21.93 -28.89
C SER A 462 1.69 20.51 -28.36
N ARG A 463 0.45 20.11 -28.09
CA ARG A 463 0.14 18.81 -27.48
C ARG A 463 0.56 17.65 -28.37
N GLU A 464 0.49 17.83 -29.68
CA GLU A 464 0.87 16.84 -30.67
C GLU A 464 2.39 16.61 -30.67
N VAL A 465 3.18 17.69 -30.64
CA VAL A 465 4.66 17.58 -30.56
C VAL A 465 5.06 16.98 -29.22
N TYR A 466 4.41 17.41 -28.13
CA TYR A 466 4.67 16.85 -26.81
C TYR A 466 4.31 15.36 -26.73
N TYR A 467 3.21 14.95 -27.36
CA TYR A 467 2.82 13.55 -27.49
C TYR A 467 3.92 12.72 -28.15
N TRP A 468 4.46 13.18 -29.29
CA TRP A 468 5.54 12.49 -29.99
C TRP A 468 6.82 12.41 -29.14
N LEU A 469 7.16 13.49 -28.42
CA LEU A 469 8.28 13.51 -27.49
C LEU A 469 8.12 12.44 -26.40
N VAL A 470 6.94 12.38 -25.77
CA VAL A 470 6.61 11.38 -24.74
C VAL A 470 6.69 9.98 -25.32
N LEU A 471 6.10 9.74 -26.49
CA LEU A 471 6.10 8.43 -27.14
C LEU A 471 7.52 7.95 -27.44
N VAL A 472 8.39 8.83 -27.94
CA VAL A 472 9.79 8.49 -28.25
C VAL A 472 10.57 8.20 -26.98
N LEU A 473 10.52 9.08 -25.98
CA LEU A 473 11.30 8.91 -24.75
C LEU A 473 10.83 7.73 -23.91
N ALA A 474 9.51 7.60 -23.71
CA ALA A 474 8.95 6.48 -22.97
C ALA A 474 9.10 5.16 -23.75
N GLY A 475 8.89 5.17 -25.06
CA GLY A 475 9.10 4.02 -25.93
C GLY A 475 10.56 3.54 -25.92
N ALA A 476 11.52 4.46 -25.97
CA ALA A 476 12.95 4.15 -25.86
C ALA A 476 13.29 3.54 -24.49
N ALA A 477 12.76 4.10 -23.39
CA ALA A 477 12.96 3.58 -22.05
C ALA A 477 12.35 2.16 -21.89
N ILE A 478 11.11 1.95 -22.35
CA ILE A 478 10.46 0.63 -22.37
C ILE A 478 11.30 -0.37 -23.20
N TRP A 479 11.80 0.06 -24.36
CA TRP A 479 12.66 -0.79 -25.19
C TRP A 479 13.97 -1.16 -24.49
N MET A 480 14.62 -0.21 -23.80
CA MET A 480 15.83 -0.47 -23.01
C MET A 480 15.57 -1.42 -21.84
N LEU A 481 14.50 -1.20 -21.08
CA LEU A 481 14.10 -2.10 -19.98
C LEU A 481 13.83 -3.51 -20.51
N ARG A 482 13.08 -3.62 -21.61
CA ARG A 482 12.81 -4.89 -22.27
C ARG A 482 14.08 -5.60 -22.72
N ARG A 483 15.05 -4.85 -23.27
CA ARG A 483 16.37 -5.41 -23.62
C ARG A 483 17.07 -5.94 -22.37
N GLY A 484 17.02 -5.21 -21.25
CA GLY A 484 17.56 -5.64 -19.96
C GLY A 484 16.95 -6.95 -19.44
N ILE A 485 15.63 -7.14 -19.60
CA ILE A 485 14.92 -8.38 -19.24
C ILE A 485 15.43 -9.61 -20.01
N HIS A 486 15.84 -9.40 -21.27
CA HIS A 486 16.36 -10.44 -22.16
C HIS A 486 17.90 -10.51 -22.19
N ALA A 487 18.59 -9.64 -21.46
CA ALA A 487 20.04 -9.65 -21.30
C ALA A 487 20.45 -10.54 -20.11
N PRO A 488 21.76 -10.87 -19.94
CA PRO A 488 22.27 -11.61 -18.78
C PRO A 488 21.74 -11.09 -17.44
N PHE A 489 21.64 -9.77 -17.30
CA PHE A 489 21.04 -9.09 -16.15
C PHE A 489 19.62 -9.58 -15.79
N GLY A 490 18.74 -9.75 -16.79
CA GLY A 490 17.40 -10.28 -16.57
C GLY A 490 17.40 -11.77 -16.20
N TYR A 491 18.36 -12.56 -16.70
CA TYR A 491 18.51 -13.96 -16.33
C TYR A 491 18.99 -14.12 -14.88
N THR A 492 19.93 -13.31 -14.44
CA THR A 492 20.40 -13.30 -13.03
C THR A 492 19.29 -12.90 -12.07
N LEU A 493 18.44 -11.92 -12.45
CA LEU A 493 17.28 -11.53 -11.64
C LEU A 493 16.26 -12.65 -11.52
N ARG A 494 15.95 -13.36 -12.61
CA ARG A 494 15.06 -14.54 -12.55
C ARG A 494 15.65 -15.67 -11.72
N ALA A 495 16.95 -15.95 -11.86
CA ALA A 495 17.61 -16.95 -11.04
C ALA A 495 17.50 -16.60 -9.55
N ALA A 496 17.75 -15.34 -9.20
CA ALA A 496 17.61 -14.82 -7.84
C ALA A 496 16.17 -14.85 -7.32
N ARG A 497 15.17 -14.65 -8.18
CA ARG A 497 13.76 -14.79 -7.83
C ARG A 497 13.40 -16.26 -7.58
N ASP A 498 13.77 -17.14 -8.50
CA ASP A 498 13.34 -18.53 -8.52
C ASP A 498 14.00 -19.34 -7.39
N SER A 499 15.26 -19.04 -7.05
CA SER A 499 15.90 -19.51 -5.84
C SER A 499 17.13 -18.68 -5.49
N THR A 500 16.99 -17.84 -4.47
CA THR A 500 18.08 -17.04 -3.92
C THR A 500 19.29 -17.89 -3.53
N ALA A 501 19.07 -18.97 -2.78
CA ALA A 501 20.13 -19.85 -2.32
C ALA A 501 20.91 -20.52 -3.47
N ARG A 502 20.22 -20.94 -4.54
CA ARG A 502 20.89 -21.52 -5.71
C ARG A 502 21.64 -20.48 -6.54
N ALA A 503 21.07 -19.29 -6.71
CA ALA A 503 21.74 -18.21 -7.43
C ALA A 503 23.05 -17.81 -6.74
N ASP A 504 23.01 -17.66 -5.41
CA ASP A 504 24.17 -17.32 -4.58
C ASP A 504 25.25 -18.43 -4.63
N ALA A 505 24.85 -19.70 -4.56
CA ALA A 505 25.77 -20.85 -4.65
C ALA A 505 26.53 -20.95 -5.99
N VAL A 506 25.96 -20.43 -7.09
CA VAL A 506 26.62 -20.38 -8.41
C VAL A 506 27.43 -19.08 -8.60
N GLY A 507 27.53 -18.24 -7.56
CA GLY A 507 28.34 -17.01 -7.55
C GLY A 507 27.61 -15.76 -8.06
N ILE A 508 26.29 -15.79 -8.21
CA ILE A 508 25.51 -14.58 -8.55
C ILE A 508 25.32 -13.76 -7.28
N ASP A 509 25.89 -12.56 -7.22
CA ASP A 509 25.59 -11.61 -6.15
C ASP A 509 24.13 -11.11 -6.30
N VAL A 510 23.22 -11.80 -5.63
CA VAL A 510 21.78 -11.52 -5.63
C VAL A 510 21.52 -10.08 -5.16
N ARG A 511 22.27 -9.59 -4.16
CA ARG A 511 22.03 -8.28 -3.55
C ARG A 511 22.32 -7.18 -4.55
N THR A 512 23.48 -7.22 -5.21
CA THR A 512 23.86 -6.20 -6.20
C THR A 512 22.94 -6.19 -7.40
N HIS A 513 22.54 -7.37 -7.91
CA HIS A 513 21.62 -7.42 -9.05
C HIS A 513 20.24 -6.86 -8.72
N ARG A 514 19.70 -7.19 -7.53
CA ARG A 514 18.42 -6.61 -7.07
C ARG A 514 18.52 -5.10 -6.84
N TRP A 515 19.65 -4.62 -6.34
CA TRP A 515 19.90 -3.19 -6.11
C TRP A 515 19.99 -2.40 -7.42
N LEU A 516 20.69 -2.95 -8.41
CA LEU A 516 20.72 -2.40 -9.77
C LEU A 516 19.33 -2.40 -10.41
N ALA A 517 18.53 -3.45 -10.19
CA ALA A 517 17.15 -3.49 -10.68
C ALA A 517 16.30 -2.37 -10.08
N PHE A 518 16.40 -2.12 -8.76
CA PHE A 518 15.75 -0.98 -8.11
C PHE A 518 16.18 0.35 -8.72
N THR A 519 17.48 0.55 -8.91
CA THR A 519 18.04 1.78 -9.47
C THR A 519 17.52 2.05 -10.88
N VAL A 520 17.56 1.04 -11.76
CA VAL A 520 17.09 1.13 -13.15
C VAL A 520 15.57 1.32 -13.21
N ALA A 521 14.81 0.60 -12.39
CA ALA A 521 13.36 0.73 -12.32
C ALA A 521 12.95 2.13 -11.80
N GLY A 522 13.64 2.63 -10.78
CA GLY A 522 13.42 3.96 -10.23
C GLY A 522 13.75 5.09 -11.20
N ALA A 523 14.85 4.96 -11.96
CA ALA A 523 15.18 5.92 -13.01
C ALA A 523 14.12 5.98 -14.11
N ALA A 524 13.62 4.81 -14.54
CA ALA A 524 12.56 4.74 -15.54
C ALA A 524 11.21 5.27 -15.03
N ALA A 525 10.86 5.00 -13.77
CA ALA A 525 9.69 5.62 -13.13
C ALA A 525 9.86 7.13 -13.00
N GLY A 526 11.06 7.61 -12.68
CA GLY A 526 11.37 9.03 -12.62
C GLY A 526 11.23 9.73 -13.97
N LEU A 527 11.64 9.09 -15.06
CA LEU A 527 11.38 9.60 -16.42
C LEU A 527 9.87 9.70 -16.68
N ALA A 528 9.10 8.68 -16.32
CA ALA A 528 7.64 8.71 -16.46
C ALA A 528 7.01 9.86 -15.67
N GLY A 529 7.46 10.08 -14.43
CA GLY A 529 6.99 11.17 -13.58
C GLY A 529 7.36 12.56 -14.11
N ALA A 530 8.57 12.73 -14.65
CA ALA A 530 9.00 13.97 -15.27
C ALA A 530 8.16 14.30 -16.51
N LEU A 531 7.95 13.32 -17.40
CA LEU A 531 7.10 13.47 -18.58
C LEU A 531 5.65 13.79 -18.20
N PHE A 532 5.13 13.15 -17.15
CA PHE A 532 3.80 13.41 -16.63
C PHE A 532 3.67 14.82 -16.02
N ALA A 533 4.69 15.30 -15.29
CA ALA A 533 4.70 16.64 -14.70
C ALA A 533 4.58 17.74 -15.75
N PHE A 534 5.37 17.64 -16.83
CA PHE A 534 5.30 18.57 -17.96
C PHE A 534 3.99 18.46 -18.75
N ALA A 535 3.36 17.28 -18.79
CA ALA A 535 2.05 17.11 -19.42
C ALA A 535 0.93 17.79 -18.61
N LYS A 536 0.97 17.65 -17.29
CA LYS A 536 -0.07 18.16 -16.37
C LYS A 536 0.12 19.65 -16.06
N GLY A 537 1.34 20.17 -16.12
CA GLY A 537 1.67 21.56 -15.78
C GLY A 537 1.86 21.81 -14.27
N SER A 538 1.55 20.82 -13.44
CA SER A 538 1.59 20.87 -11.99
C SER A 538 1.95 19.51 -11.39
N ILE A 539 2.55 19.54 -10.20
CA ILE A 539 2.97 18.38 -9.42
C ILE A 539 2.38 18.54 -8.03
N ASP A 540 1.78 17.49 -7.49
CA ASP A 540 1.19 17.49 -6.17
C ASP A 540 1.63 16.23 -5.37
N PRO A 541 1.62 16.25 -4.03
CA PRO A 541 2.09 15.11 -3.22
C PRO A 541 1.33 13.80 -3.44
N THR A 542 0.11 13.83 -4.01
CA THR A 542 -0.66 12.60 -4.26
C THR A 542 0.02 11.69 -5.28
N LEU A 543 0.92 12.23 -6.12
CA LEU A 543 1.75 11.46 -7.05
C LEU A 543 2.76 10.53 -6.36
N ILE A 544 2.99 10.70 -5.04
CA ILE A 544 3.89 9.88 -4.21
C ILE A 544 3.11 9.00 -3.23
N SER A 545 1.78 9.13 -3.21
CA SER A 545 0.92 8.47 -2.22
C SER A 545 0.78 6.97 -2.44
N ILE A 546 0.23 6.27 -1.43
CA ILE A 546 -0.04 4.83 -1.48
C ILE A 546 -1.00 4.48 -2.63
N PRO A 547 -2.14 5.18 -2.83
CA PRO A 547 -3.04 4.90 -3.94
C PRO A 547 -2.34 4.87 -5.30
N MET A 548 -1.44 5.82 -5.57
CA MET A 548 -0.68 5.85 -6.82
C MET A 548 0.19 4.60 -7.01
N SER A 549 0.83 4.09 -5.96
CA SER A 549 1.59 2.83 -6.06
C SER A 549 0.68 1.64 -6.32
N VAL A 550 -0.53 1.64 -5.75
CA VAL A 550 -1.51 0.58 -5.97
C VAL A 550 -2.08 0.64 -7.39
N ASP A 551 -2.36 1.81 -7.94
CA ASP A 551 -2.78 1.97 -9.34
C ASP A 551 -1.78 1.32 -10.29
N LEU A 552 -0.47 1.52 -10.07
CA LEU A 552 0.58 0.86 -10.86
C LEU A 552 0.55 -0.68 -10.72
N LEU A 553 0.24 -1.21 -9.54
CA LEU A 553 0.08 -2.65 -9.31
C LEU A 553 -1.18 -3.18 -10.02
N VAL A 554 -2.29 -2.44 -10.01
CA VAL A 554 -3.52 -2.79 -10.74
C VAL A 554 -3.24 -2.86 -12.23
N MET A 555 -2.52 -1.88 -12.79
CA MET A 555 -2.14 -1.88 -14.21
C MET A 555 -1.34 -3.14 -14.56
N ILE A 556 -0.33 -3.50 -13.77
CA ILE A 556 0.44 -4.73 -14.01
C ILE A 556 -0.46 -5.98 -13.92
N LEU A 557 -1.35 -6.03 -12.93
CA LEU A 557 -2.22 -7.18 -12.73
C LEU A 557 -3.24 -7.36 -13.84
N ALA A 558 -3.94 -6.28 -14.20
CA ALA A 558 -4.90 -6.26 -15.30
C ALA A 558 -4.23 -6.69 -16.60
N GLY A 559 -3.03 -6.16 -16.86
CA GLY A 559 -2.18 -6.58 -17.96
C GLY A 559 -1.70 -8.03 -17.89
N GLY A 560 -1.57 -8.60 -16.70
CA GLY A 560 -1.03 -9.92 -16.43
C GLY A 560 0.46 -9.90 -16.10
N VAL A 561 0.78 -10.11 -14.81
CA VAL A 561 2.14 -10.17 -14.20
C VAL A 561 3.07 -11.18 -14.91
N GLN A 562 2.51 -12.18 -15.57
CA GLN A 562 3.29 -13.22 -16.26
C GLN A 562 3.78 -12.81 -17.66
N THR A 563 3.40 -11.62 -18.15
CA THR A 563 3.72 -11.17 -19.51
C THR A 563 4.61 -9.93 -19.50
N VAL A 564 5.48 -9.79 -20.52
CA VAL A 564 6.31 -8.59 -20.69
C VAL A 564 5.46 -7.41 -21.17
N ALA A 565 4.46 -7.65 -22.02
CA ALA A 565 3.61 -6.61 -22.58
C ALA A 565 2.43 -6.19 -21.66
N GLY A 566 2.19 -6.94 -20.58
CA GLY A 566 1.09 -6.72 -19.65
C GLY A 566 0.95 -5.27 -19.18
N PRO A 567 2.02 -4.61 -18.69
CA PRO A 567 1.92 -3.24 -18.21
C PRO A 567 1.41 -2.23 -19.24
N LEU A 568 1.70 -2.43 -20.53
CA LEU A 568 1.23 -1.55 -21.60
C LEU A 568 -0.29 -1.68 -21.80
N VAL A 569 -0.77 -2.93 -21.87
CA VAL A 569 -2.19 -3.25 -22.01
C VAL A 569 -2.96 -2.83 -20.75
N GLY A 570 -2.36 -3.07 -19.58
CA GLY A 570 -2.95 -2.76 -18.29
C GLY A 570 -3.08 -1.27 -18.03
N ALA A 571 -2.08 -0.46 -18.38
CA ALA A 571 -2.15 1.00 -18.28
C ALA A 571 -3.25 1.57 -19.20
N ALA A 572 -3.31 1.11 -20.45
CA ALA A 572 -4.36 1.51 -21.38
C ALA A 572 -5.76 1.09 -20.88
N PHE A 573 -5.91 -0.15 -20.41
CA PHE A 573 -7.17 -0.68 -19.86
C PHE A 573 -7.62 0.09 -18.61
N PHE A 574 -6.74 0.23 -17.61
CA PHE A 574 -7.06 0.89 -16.35
C PHE A 574 -7.50 2.33 -16.58
N HIS A 575 -6.78 3.08 -17.43
CA HIS A 575 -7.12 4.45 -17.73
C HIS A 575 -8.43 4.57 -18.53
N SER A 576 -8.63 3.70 -19.53
CA SER A 576 -9.89 3.68 -20.31
C SER A 576 -11.11 3.35 -19.43
N VAL A 577 -10.96 2.41 -18.49
CA VAL A 577 -12.03 2.07 -17.54
C VAL A 577 -12.30 3.25 -16.60
N LYS A 578 -11.25 3.89 -16.07
CA LYS A 578 -11.39 5.04 -15.19
C LYS A 578 -12.09 6.20 -15.89
N ASP A 579 -11.67 6.55 -17.10
CA ASP A 579 -12.28 7.59 -17.93
C ASP A 579 -13.72 7.28 -18.31
N PHE A 580 -14.07 6.00 -18.50
CA PHE A 580 -15.43 5.59 -18.77
C PHE A 580 -16.31 5.64 -17.51
N LEU A 581 -15.77 5.27 -16.34
CA LEU A 581 -16.54 5.18 -15.09
C LEU A 581 -16.78 6.55 -14.43
N ILE A 582 -15.79 7.45 -14.46
CA ILE A 582 -15.86 8.77 -13.79
C ILE A 582 -17.11 9.57 -14.20
N PRO A 583 -17.46 9.69 -15.50
CA PRO A 583 -18.63 10.46 -15.92
C PRO A 583 -19.97 9.79 -15.62
N LEU A 584 -19.99 8.48 -15.38
CA LEU A 584 -21.22 7.71 -15.23
C LEU A 584 -21.80 7.78 -13.82
N THR A 585 -20.93 7.91 -12.81
CA THR A 585 -21.33 7.83 -11.40
C THR A 585 -20.38 8.60 -10.50
N ASP A 586 -20.92 9.22 -9.45
CA ASP A 586 -20.09 9.78 -8.37
C ASP A 586 -19.36 8.69 -7.56
N LEU A 587 -19.78 7.42 -7.68
CA LEU A 587 -19.25 6.26 -6.95
C LEU A 587 -18.21 5.47 -7.77
N TRP A 588 -17.37 6.18 -8.50
CA TRP A 588 -16.43 5.55 -9.43
C TRP A 588 -15.32 4.76 -8.72
N HIS A 589 -14.91 5.12 -7.49
CA HIS A 589 -13.95 4.31 -6.72
C HIS A 589 -14.58 2.99 -6.26
N LEU A 590 -15.87 3.00 -5.91
CA LEU A 590 -16.61 1.77 -5.61
C LEU A 590 -16.62 0.83 -6.82
N LEU A 591 -16.97 1.33 -7.99
CA LEU A 591 -16.97 0.52 -9.21
C LEU A 591 -15.57 0.03 -9.57
N LEU A 592 -14.55 0.87 -9.42
CA LEU A 592 -13.16 0.50 -9.62
C LEU A 592 -12.70 -0.60 -8.63
N GLY A 593 -13.03 -0.45 -7.35
CA GLY A 593 -12.73 -1.42 -6.29
C GLY A 593 -13.41 -2.77 -6.54
N LEU A 594 -14.68 -2.75 -6.95
CA LEU A 594 -15.41 -3.96 -7.36
C LEU A 594 -14.80 -4.59 -8.62
N ALA A 595 -14.37 -3.79 -9.60
CA ALA A 595 -13.70 -4.29 -10.81
C ALA A 595 -12.36 -4.94 -10.48
N ILE A 596 -11.58 -4.37 -9.55
CA ILE A 596 -10.33 -4.95 -9.05
C ILE A 596 -10.60 -6.29 -8.34
N ILE A 597 -11.60 -6.33 -7.45
CA ILE A 597 -11.99 -7.57 -6.75
C ILE A 597 -12.43 -8.63 -7.77
N ALA A 598 -13.27 -8.26 -8.74
CA ALA A 598 -13.73 -9.16 -9.80
C ALA A 598 -12.56 -9.67 -10.65
N LEU A 599 -11.60 -8.81 -11.00
CA LEU A 599 -10.39 -9.18 -11.74
C LEU A 599 -9.56 -10.21 -10.97
N VAL A 600 -9.34 -10.00 -9.67
CA VAL A 600 -8.58 -10.94 -8.82
C VAL A 600 -9.29 -12.29 -8.69
N LEU A 601 -10.62 -12.29 -8.53
CA LEU A 601 -11.41 -13.51 -8.36
C LEU A 601 -11.59 -14.29 -9.68
N ALA A 602 -11.85 -13.60 -10.79
CA ALA A 602 -12.17 -14.23 -12.07
C ALA A 602 -10.93 -14.51 -12.94
N PHE A 603 -9.90 -13.66 -12.86
CA PHE A 603 -8.72 -13.71 -13.72
C PHE A 603 -7.41 -13.67 -12.91
N PRO A 604 -7.09 -14.72 -12.12
CA PRO A 604 -5.85 -14.78 -11.33
C PRO A 604 -4.56 -14.82 -12.17
N ARG A 605 -4.64 -14.84 -13.50
CA ARG A 605 -3.50 -14.69 -14.44
C ARG A 605 -3.49 -13.36 -15.22
N GLY A 606 -4.42 -12.44 -14.92
CA GLY A 606 -4.65 -11.19 -15.66
C GLY A 606 -5.32 -11.39 -17.02
N ILE A 607 -5.68 -10.27 -17.67
CA ILE A 607 -6.45 -10.25 -18.93
C ILE A 607 -5.63 -10.87 -20.06
N ALA A 608 -4.35 -10.48 -20.23
CA ALA A 608 -3.52 -11.02 -21.32
C ALA A 608 -3.25 -12.52 -21.14
N GLY A 609 -3.14 -13.01 -19.90
CA GLY A 609 -2.98 -14.43 -19.59
C GLY A 609 -4.24 -15.24 -19.91
N GLY A 610 -5.43 -14.70 -19.60
CA GLY A 610 -6.72 -15.32 -19.92
C GLY A 610 -6.95 -15.45 -21.43
N VAL A 611 -6.70 -14.37 -22.18
CA VAL A 611 -6.84 -14.37 -23.65
C VAL A 611 -5.86 -15.34 -24.31
N SER A 612 -4.61 -15.39 -23.84
CA SER A 612 -3.60 -16.33 -24.35
C SER A 612 -3.98 -17.78 -24.08
N GLY A 613 -4.58 -18.07 -22.92
CA GLY A 613 -5.08 -19.40 -22.55
C GLY A 613 -6.28 -19.83 -23.39
N ALA A 614 -7.23 -18.93 -23.63
CA ALA A 614 -8.39 -19.18 -24.49
C ALA A 614 -7.98 -19.40 -25.95
N ALA A 615 -7.05 -18.60 -26.47
CA ALA A 615 -6.49 -18.76 -27.81
C ALA A 615 -5.74 -20.09 -27.98
N ALA A 616 -5.00 -20.54 -26.95
CA ALA A 616 -4.33 -21.83 -26.97
C ALA A 616 -5.30 -23.02 -26.91
N ALA A 617 -6.41 -22.88 -26.16
CA ALA A 617 -7.48 -23.88 -26.10
C ALA A 617 -8.22 -23.99 -27.45
N LEU A 618 -8.49 -22.86 -28.11
CA LEU A 618 -9.11 -22.80 -29.44
C LEU A 618 -8.18 -23.28 -30.55
N ALA A 619 -6.86 -23.12 -30.40
CA ALA A 619 -5.87 -23.55 -31.40
C ALA A 619 -5.56 -25.06 -31.35
N GLY A 620 -6.24 -25.86 -30.54
CA GLY A 620 -6.10 -27.32 -30.50
C GLY A 620 -4.74 -27.82 -29.99
N SER A 621 -3.83 -26.93 -29.55
CA SER A 621 -2.59 -27.35 -28.93
C SER A 621 -2.90 -27.84 -27.52
N ARG A 622 -2.85 -29.16 -27.30
CA ARG A 622 -2.76 -29.73 -25.94
C ARG A 622 -1.59 -29.04 -25.25
N ALA A 623 -1.89 -28.07 -24.39
CA ALA A 623 -0.93 -27.62 -23.40
C ALA A 623 -0.50 -28.87 -22.60
N PRO A 624 0.79 -29.03 -22.24
CA PRO A 624 1.17 -30.04 -21.27
C PRO A 624 0.28 -29.82 -20.05
N ALA A 625 -0.42 -30.86 -19.61
CA ALA A 625 -1.29 -30.81 -18.45
C ALA A 625 -0.52 -30.13 -17.31
N ALA A 626 -0.90 -28.89 -16.98
CA ALA A 626 -0.35 -28.19 -15.83
C ALA A 626 -0.73 -29.02 -14.61
N GLY A 627 0.32 -29.43 -13.88
CA GLY A 627 0.28 -30.45 -12.83
C GLY A 627 -0.92 -30.32 -11.90
N ALA A 628 -1.56 -31.46 -11.71
CA ALA A 628 -2.39 -31.85 -10.59
C ALA A 628 -3.18 -30.70 -9.91
N ARG A 629 -4.47 -30.65 -10.23
CA ARG A 629 -5.47 -30.54 -9.17
C ARG A 629 -5.14 -31.63 -8.15
N GLY A 630 -4.45 -31.25 -7.07
CA GLY A 630 -4.37 -32.05 -5.86
C GLY A 630 -5.76 -32.07 -5.23
N SER A 631 -6.62 -32.89 -5.81
CA SER A 631 -7.77 -33.47 -5.13
C SER A 631 -7.25 -34.52 -4.17
N ALA A 632 -7.42 -34.31 -2.87
CA ALA A 632 -7.80 -35.32 -1.88
C ALA A 632 -7.99 -34.61 -0.51
N PRO A 633 -8.88 -35.15 0.33
CA PRO A 633 -10.14 -34.56 0.78
C PRO A 633 -10.02 -33.34 1.71
#